data_AF-A0A2S7UCQ9-F1
#
_entry.id   AF-A0A2S7UCQ9-F1
#
_cell.length_a   1.000
_cell.length_b   1.000
_cell.length_c   1.000
_cell.angle_alpha   90.00
_cell.angle_beta   90.00
_cell.angle_gamma   90.00
#
_symmetry.space_group_name_H-M   'P 1'
#
loop_
_entity.id
_entity.type
_entity.pdbx_description
1 polymer ?
#
loop_
_entity_poly.entity_id
_entity_poly.type
_entity_poly.pdbx_seq_one_letter_code
_entity_poly.pdbx_strand_id
1 'polypeptide(L)'
;MSENKYCPHTYETSLPPCISLGVVKYNYLKDLLDNNKGSNQELMIAHSIECIEFKNKAIDIKNENCINCMYCVFGCPGNNIEIDNKFNLSALCSDFKSDYENRLKQETLDKLFNGSFIRLPKIRLAQFKVKYKSFSDFTSVDETKNISVWGANSLKFLSKSSNPQLGLEIGMKIKSRDRGGRLDICLLNKGLLLVAEAKVSFSKMMNENRYLSQMIAYEEEILSTLEKKDDNIKHYKFLLIGGNESDLLPPTHPECTSNVGNQSSLFYKNCLDNNIFFISANAILSLGIKKVFFGDIYSIENLINNIFSPDNIGLLSSGLIQRDFTLKPLIVK
;
A
#
# COMPACT_ATOMS: atom_id res chain seq x y z
N MET A 1 2.44 18.08 -37.25
CA MET A 1 3.09 19.11 -36.41
C MET A 1 3.49 18.44 -35.12
N SER A 2 4.78 18.51 -34.73
CA SER A 2 5.26 17.91 -33.49
C SER A 2 4.68 18.69 -32.31
N GLU A 3 3.71 18.12 -31.63
CA GLU A 3 3.26 18.60 -30.34
C GLU A 3 4.43 18.52 -29.37
N ASN A 4 5.05 19.67 -29.09
CA ASN A 4 6.06 19.78 -28.06
C ASN A 4 5.40 19.46 -26.73
N LYS A 5 5.66 18.24 -26.25
CA LYS A 5 5.34 17.77 -24.91
C LYS A 5 6.02 18.69 -23.88
N TYR A 6 5.27 19.63 -23.30
CA TYR A 6 5.72 20.46 -22.19
C TYR A 6 5.59 19.71 -20.86
N CYS A 7 6.73 19.36 -20.25
CA CYS A 7 6.80 18.90 -18.87
C CYS A 7 7.07 20.11 -17.97
N PRO A 8 6.18 20.45 -17.01
CA PRO A 8 6.36 21.63 -16.14
C PRO A 8 7.51 21.49 -15.12
N HIS A 9 8.20 20.35 -15.09
CA HIS A 9 9.25 20.06 -14.11
C HIS A 9 10.59 19.79 -14.82
N THR A 10 11.54 20.73 -14.69
CA THR A 10 12.94 20.49 -15.00
C THR A 10 13.58 19.66 -13.89
N TYR A 11 13.98 18.42 -14.20
CA TYR A 11 14.75 17.58 -13.28
C TYR A 11 16.25 17.72 -13.55
N GLU A 12 17.01 18.12 -12.53
CA GLU A 12 18.48 18.30 -12.58
C GLU A 12 19.27 17.01 -12.32
N THR A 13 18.62 15.93 -11.91
CA THR A 13 19.26 14.65 -11.54
C THR A 13 19.10 13.58 -12.62
N SER A 14 20.08 12.68 -12.74
CA SER A 14 20.09 11.56 -13.72
C SER A 14 18.96 10.55 -13.54
N LEU A 15 18.20 10.65 -12.45
CA LEU A 15 16.93 9.99 -12.18
C LEU A 15 15.92 11.05 -11.71
N PRO A 16 14.64 10.99 -12.10
CA PRO A 16 13.62 11.86 -11.53
C PRO A 16 13.50 11.54 -10.03
N PRO A 17 13.63 12.56 -9.14
CA PRO A 17 13.74 12.40 -7.69
C PRO A 17 12.52 11.71 -7.05
N CYS A 18 11.45 11.55 -7.82
CA CYS A 18 10.17 11.08 -7.37
C CYS A 18 9.96 9.56 -7.52
N ILE A 19 10.78 8.83 -8.28
CA ILE A 19 10.62 7.36 -8.34
C ILE A 19 11.25 6.69 -7.12
N SER A 20 12.14 7.37 -6.41
CA SER A 20 12.81 6.82 -5.23
C SER A 20 11.99 7.08 -3.97
N LEU A 21 11.79 6.04 -3.17
CA LEU A 21 11.32 6.17 -1.80
C LEU A 21 12.51 6.43 -0.89
N GLY A 22 12.73 7.70 -0.57
CA GLY A 22 13.61 8.11 0.52
C GLY A 22 12.99 7.77 1.88
N VAL A 23 13.65 6.90 2.64
CA VAL A 23 13.24 6.49 4.00
C VAL A 23 14.37 6.79 4.98
N VAL A 24 14.00 7.24 6.18
CA VAL A 24 14.96 7.42 7.27
C VAL A 24 14.99 6.13 8.09
N LYS A 25 16.19 5.63 8.38
CA LYS A 25 16.35 4.51 9.30
C LYS A 25 16.15 4.98 10.74
N TYR A 26 15.24 4.33 11.46
CA TYR A 26 15.07 4.46 12.90
C TYR A 26 15.36 3.11 13.55
N ASN A 27 16.22 3.08 14.58
CA ASN A 27 16.60 1.80 15.18
C ASN A 27 15.46 1.22 16.01
N TYR A 28 14.72 2.07 16.72
CA TYR A 28 13.56 1.69 17.53
C TYR A 28 12.37 2.64 17.33
N LEU A 29 11.17 2.19 17.74
CA LEU A 29 9.95 3.01 17.68
C LEU A 29 10.12 4.36 18.39
N LYS A 30 10.75 4.37 19.58
CA LYS A 30 11.06 5.61 20.29
C LYS A 30 11.86 6.59 19.44
N ASP A 31 12.81 6.10 18.63
CA ASP A 31 13.63 6.97 17.78
C ASP A 31 12.81 7.60 16.66
N LEU A 32 11.83 6.88 16.09
CA LEU A 32 10.86 7.46 15.14
C LEU A 32 10.06 8.59 15.80
N LEU A 33 9.50 8.30 16.98
CA LEU A 33 8.68 9.25 17.72
C LEU A 33 9.47 10.51 18.10
N ASP A 34 10.72 10.36 18.54
CA ASP A 34 11.62 11.45 18.93
C ASP A 34 12.30 12.11 17.73
N ASN A 35 12.06 11.59 16.51
CA ASN A 35 12.75 12.00 15.28
C ASN A 35 14.29 11.88 15.38
N ASN A 36 14.78 10.92 16.13
CA ASN A 36 16.20 10.57 16.25
C ASN A 36 16.62 9.76 15.02
N LYS A 37 17.02 10.47 13.97
CA LYS A 37 17.32 9.89 12.65
C LYS A 37 18.64 9.15 12.64
N GLY A 38 18.64 7.96 12.04
CA GLY A 38 19.85 7.27 11.59
C GLY A 38 20.23 7.66 10.17
N SER A 39 20.72 6.67 9.41
CA SER A 39 21.06 6.84 7.99
C SER A 39 19.82 6.96 7.10
N ASN A 40 19.90 7.73 6.02
CA ASN A 40 18.90 7.71 4.95
C ASN A 40 19.15 6.53 4.00
N GLN A 41 18.07 5.99 3.45
CA GLN A 41 18.09 4.95 2.43
C GLN A 41 17.17 5.35 1.29
N GLU A 42 17.67 5.24 0.06
CA GLU A 42 16.87 5.39 -1.15
C GLU A 42 16.49 3.99 -1.65
N LEU A 43 15.18 3.72 -1.73
CA LEU A 43 14.64 2.44 -2.17
C LEU A 43 13.84 2.63 -3.46
N MET A 44 13.93 1.69 -4.39
CA MET A 44 13.24 1.80 -5.67
C MET A 44 12.81 0.45 -6.20
N ILE A 45 11.51 0.20 -6.16
CA ILE A 45 10.90 -1.04 -6.64
C ILE A 45 10.87 -1.10 -8.16
N ALA A 46 10.65 0.04 -8.83
CA ALA A 46 10.38 0.05 -10.27
C ALA A 46 11.53 -0.53 -11.12
N HIS A 47 12.79 -0.35 -10.70
CA HIS A 47 13.94 -1.01 -11.32
C HIS A 47 13.90 -2.52 -11.16
N SER A 48 13.46 -3.01 -10.00
CA SER A 48 13.34 -4.44 -9.73
C SER A 48 12.26 -5.13 -10.56
N ILE A 49 11.30 -4.36 -11.09
CA ILE A 49 10.23 -4.83 -11.97
C ILE A 49 10.63 -4.68 -13.46
N GLU A 50 11.67 -3.88 -13.76
CA GLU A 50 12.12 -3.56 -15.12
C GLU A 50 11.00 -2.92 -15.98
N CYS A 51 10.03 -2.26 -15.34
CA CYS A 51 8.92 -1.59 -16.01
C CYS A 51 9.20 -0.13 -16.37
N ILE A 52 10.34 0.41 -15.91
CA ILE A 52 10.76 1.78 -16.17
C ILE A 52 12.10 1.77 -16.91
N GLU A 53 12.18 2.55 -17.99
CA GLU A 53 13.43 2.88 -18.67
C GLU A 53 13.63 4.40 -18.63
N PHE A 54 14.86 4.85 -18.36
CA PHE A 54 15.22 6.27 -18.41
C PHE A 54 15.76 6.60 -19.79
N LYS A 55 15.04 7.47 -20.51
CA LYS A 55 15.46 7.99 -21.82
C LYS A 55 15.69 9.49 -21.69
N ASN A 56 16.96 9.90 -21.66
CA ASN A 56 17.36 11.29 -21.40
C ASN A 56 16.77 11.81 -20.07
N LYS A 57 15.91 12.83 -20.13
CA LYS A 57 15.22 13.44 -18.98
C LYS A 57 13.79 12.91 -18.76
N ALA A 58 13.38 11.88 -19.50
CA ALA A 58 12.04 11.32 -19.45
C ALA A 58 12.03 9.87 -18.91
N ILE A 59 10.93 9.53 -18.26
CA ILE A 59 10.60 8.18 -17.82
C ILE A 59 9.79 7.55 -18.95
N ASP A 60 10.19 6.36 -19.41
CA ASP A 60 9.38 5.53 -20.30
C ASP A 60 8.83 4.33 -19.52
N ILE A 61 7.54 4.03 -19.71
CA ILE A 61 6.88 2.92 -19.02
C ILE A 61 6.66 1.78 -20.01
N LYS A 62 7.37 0.68 -19.77
CA LYS A 62 7.23 -0.56 -20.54
C LYS A 62 5.99 -1.32 -20.05
N ASN A 63 4.84 -1.05 -20.68
CA ASN A 63 3.57 -1.68 -20.32
C ASN A 63 3.64 -3.21 -20.38
N GLU A 64 4.47 -3.77 -21.27
CA GLU A 64 4.74 -5.20 -21.36
C GLU A 64 5.39 -5.80 -20.11
N ASN A 65 6.08 -4.99 -19.30
CA ASN A 65 6.69 -5.38 -18.02
C ASN A 65 5.92 -4.83 -16.82
N CYS A 66 4.94 -3.96 -17.04
CA CYS A 66 4.20 -3.28 -15.98
C CYS A 66 3.19 -4.23 -15.32
N ILE A 67 3.37 -4.46 -14.02
CA ILE A 67 2.42 -5.22 -13.19
C ILE A 67 1.32 -4.34 -12.58
N ASN A 68 1.21 -3.09 -13.00
CA ASN A 68 0.21 -2.12 -12.52
C ASN A 68 0.25 -1.88 -11.00
N CYS A 69 1.46 -1.88 -10.41
CA CYS A 69 1.66 -1.59 -8.98
C CYS A 69 1.54 -0.09 -8.63
N MET A 70 1.43 0.79 -9.63
CA MET A 70 1.30 2.26 -9.47
C MET A 70 2.42 2.93 -8.65
N TYR A 71 3.55 2.24 -8.44
CA TYR A 71 4.64 2.77 -7.61
C TYR A 71 5.20 4.10 -8.17
N CYS A 72 5.37 4.19 -9.48
CA CYS A 72 5.78 5.43 -10.15
C CYS A 72 4.75 6.54 -10.05
N VAL A 73 3.46 6.22 -10.11
CA VAL A 73 2.37 7.19 -9.92
C VAL A 73 2.41 7.76 -8.51
N PHE A 74 2.56 6.90 -7.50
CA PHE A 74 2.57 7.30 -6.08
C PHE A 74 3.87 7.99 -5.66
N GLY A 75 5.00 7.61 -6.24
CA GLY A 75 6.28 8.27 -5.99
C GLY A 75 6.39 9.63 -6.67
N CYS A 76 5.73 9.81 -7.82
CA CYS A 76 5.77 11.02 -8.64
C CYS A 76 4.45 11.80 -8.69
N PRO A 77 3.92 12.27 -7.54
CA PRO A 77 2.80 13.19 -7.55
C PRO A 77 3.20 14.45 -8.32
N GLY A 78 2.53 14.72 -9.45
CA GLY A 78 2.82 15.85 -10.34
C GLY A 78 3.43 15.49 -11.69
N ASN A 79 3.90 14.24 -11.88
CA ASN A 79 4.21 13.75 -13.23
C ASN A 79 2.96 13.27 -13.95
N ASN A 80 2.89 13.52 -15.26
CA ASN A 80 1.77 13.16 -16.11
C ASN A 80 1.81 11.67 -16.50
N ILE A 81 1.84 10.78 -15.50
CA ILE A 81 1.64 9.34 -15.75
C ILE A 81 0.13 9.10 -15.88
N GLU A 82 -0.33 8.77 -17.07
CA GLU A 82 -1.73 8.45 -17.32
C GLU A 82 -2.03 6.99 -16.99
N ILE A 83 -3.27 6.77 -16.53
CA ILE A 83 -3.82 5.44 -16.23
C ILE A 83 -5.05 5.25 -17.12
N ASP A 84 -5.06 4.19 -17.93
CA ASP A 84 -6.21 3.85 -18.78
C ASP A 84 -7.25 2.98 -18.04
N ASN A 85 -8.37 2.66 -18.72
CA ASN A 85 -9.43 1.80 -18.17
C ASN A 85 -9.02 0.36 -17.91
N LYS A 86 -7.89 -0.06 -18.45
CA LYS A 86 -7.27 -1.36 -18.21
C LYS A 86 -6.10 -1.20 -17.23
N PHE A 87 -5.97 -0.08 -16.52
CA PHE A 87 -4.87 0.22 -15.62
C PHE A 87 -3.48 0.21 -16.27
N ASN A 88 -3.39 0.27 -17.61
CA ASN A 88 -2.11 0.46 -18.28
C ASN A 88 -1.59 1.86 -18.01
N LEU A 89 -0.27 1.97 -17.96
CA LEU A 89 0.42 3.19 -17.60
C LEU A 89 1.13 3.79 -18.79
N SER A 90 0.92 5.07 -19.06
CA SER A 90 1.69 5.77 -20.10
C SER A 90 2.33 7.02 -19.54
N ALA A 91 3.61 7.23 -19.86
CA ALA A 91 4.29 8.46 -19.49
C ALA A 91 3.92 9.56 -20.49
N LEU A 92 3.19 10.57 -20.04
CA LEU A 92 3.01 11.83 -20.75
C LEU A 92 3.80 12.94 -20.05
N CYS A 93 4.07 13.99 -20.81
CA CYS A 93 4.73 15.22 -20.39
C CYS A 93 4.08 16.35 -21.19
N SER A 94 2.75 16.49 -21.15
CA SER A 94 2.04 17.47 -21.97
C SER A 94 1.22 18.44 -21.12
N ASP A 95 1.02 19.65 -21.66
CA ASP A 95 0.08 20.62 -21.14
C ASP A 95 -1.31 19.99 -20.99
N PHE A 96 -1.97 20.28 -19.87
CA PHE A 96 -3.25 19.74 -19.41
C PHE A 96 -4.48 20.03 -20.31
N LYS A 97 -4.29 20.37 -21.60
CA LYS A 97 -5.30 20.96 -22.48
C LYS A 97 -5.64 20.23 -23.79
N SER A 98 -5.14 19.01 -24.04
CA SER A 98 -5.51 18.26 -25.25
C SER A 98 -6.06 16.86 -24.92
N ASP A 99 -7.35 16.68 -25.22
CA ASP A 99 -8.14 15.44 -25.38
C ASP A 99 -7.70 14.15 -24.67
N TYR A 100 -8.46 13.83 -23.61
CA TYR A 100 -8.36 12.64 -22.76
C TYR A 100 -9.02 11.39 -23.39
N GLU A 101 -8.50 10.86 -24.48
CA GLU A 101 -9.10 9.66 -25.06
C GLU A 101 -8.90 8.38 -24.21
N ASN A 102 -7.89 8.36 -23.31
CA ASN A 102 -7.44 7.12 -22.65
C ASN A 102 -7.36 7.17 -21.12
N ARG A 103 -8.18 7.98 -20.42
CA ARG A 103 -8.24 7.95 -18.95
C ARG A 103 -9.12 6.86 -18.36
N LEU A 104 -8.77 6.42 -17.15
CA LEU A 104 -9.62 5.64 -16.25
C LEU A 104 -10.95 6.38 -16.05
N LYS A 105 -12.03 5.75 -16.52
CA LYS A 105 -13.38 6.31 -16.53
C LYS A 105 -13.98 6.28 -15.14
N GLN A 106 -14.93 7.19 -14.92
CA GLN A 106 -15.73 7.26 -13.71
C GLN A 106 -16.38 5.91 -13.38
N GLU A 107 -16.92 5.19 -14.37
CA GLU A 107 -17.53 3.87 -14.16
C GLU A 107 -16.59 2.84 -13.50
N THR A 108 -15.28 2.91 -13.78
CA THR A 108 -14.29 2.01 -13.20
C THR A 108 -13.92 2.50 -11.80
N LEU A 109 -13.81 3.81 -11.61
CA LEU A 109 -13.58 4.41 -10.30
C LEU A 109 -14.74 4.11 -9.34
N ASP A 110 -15.98 4.15 -9.80
CA ASP A 110 -17.19 3.91 -8.99
C ASP A 110 -17.33 2.45 -8.52
N LYS A 111 -16.63 1.52 -9.16
CA LYS A 111 -16.57 0.11 -8.72
C LYS A 111 -15.61 -0.09 -7.55
N LEU A 112 -14.59 0.77 -7.40
CA LEU A 112 -13.64 0.68 -6.28
C LEU A 112 -14.39 0.96 -4.96
N PHE A 113 -14.27 0.03 -4.02
CA PHE A 113 -14.93 0.03 -2.72
C PHE A 113 -16.46 0.00 -2.76
N ASN A 114 -17.06 -0.60 -3.79
CA ASN A 114 -18.52 -0.66 -3.95
C ASN A 114 -19.05 -2.10 -4.06
N GLY A 115 -18.57 -2.99 -3.20
CA GLY A 115 -18.99 -4.40 -3.12
C GLY A 115 -18.38 -5.32 -4.17
N SER A 116 -17.74 -4.77 -5.21
CA SER A 116 -17.22 -5.55 -6.34
C SER A 116 -15.72 -5.78 -6.21
N PHE A 117 -15.28 -7.03 -6.41
CA PHE A 117 -13.86 -7.37 -6.47
C PHE A 117 -13.23 -6.83 -7.76
N ILE A 118 -12.08 -6.15 -7.66
CA ILE A 118 -11.37 -5.65 -8.84
C ILE A 118 -10.23 -6.59 -9.20
N ARG A 119 -10.26 -7.06 -10.45
CA ARG A 119 -9.19 -7.83 -11.06
C ARG A 119 -8.28 -6.92 -11.85
N LEU A 120 -7.05 -6.75 -11.35
CA LEU A 120 -6.00 -6.08 -12.10
C LEU A 120 -5.58 -6.95 -13.30
N PRO A 121 -5.14 -6.34 -14.41
CA PRO A 121 -4.70 -7.08 -15.58
C PRO A 121 -3.50 -7.97 -15.26
N LYS A 122 -3.43 -9.12 -15.93
CA LYS A 122 -2.22 -9.93 -16.01
C LYS A 122 -1.42 -9.53 -17.25
N ILE A 123 -0.10 -9.57 -17.15
CA ILE A 123 0.78 -9.35 -18.30
C ILE A 123 0.59 -10.52 -19.28
N ARG A 124 0.31 -10.21 -20.56
CA ARG A 124 0.16 -11.23 -21.61
C ARG A 124 1.53 -11.81 -21.95
N LEU A 125 1.63 -13.15 -21.92
CA LEU A 125 2.84 -13.99 -21.97
C LEU A 125 3.67 -13.96 -23.28
N ALA A 126 3.70 -12.86 -24.03
CA ALA A 126 4.35 -12.87 -25.34
C ALA A 126 5.88 -12.97 -25.29
N GLN A 127 6.57 -12.72 -24.16
CA GLN A 127 8.03 -12.87 -24.04
C GLN A 127 8.50 -13.33 -22.65
N PHE A 128 9.50 -14.23 -22.63
CA PHE A 128 9.99 -15.04 -21.48
C PHE A 128 10.71 -14.29 -20.34
N LYS A 129 10.70 -12.95 -20.28
CA LYS A 129 11.63 -12.18 -19.43
C LYS A 129 11.02 -11.38 -18.26
N VAL A 130 9.70 -11.40 -18.07
CA VAL A 130 9.11 -10.58 -16.99
C VAL A 130 9.22 -11.27 -15.63
N LYS A 131 9.85 -10.61 -14.66
CA LYS A 131 10.10 -11.13 -13.30
C LYS A 131 8.82 -11.45 -12.51
N TYR A 132 7.76 -10.65 -12.70
CA TYR A 132 6.47 -10.80 -12.02
C TYR A 132 5.34 -10.68 -13.05
N LYS A 133 4.32 -11.55 -12.99
CA LYS A 133 3.25 -11.58 -14.02
C LYS A 133 2.00 -10.77 -13.65
N SER A 134 1.90 -10.38 -12.38
CA SER A 134 0.78 -9.62 -11.84
C SER A 134 1.18 -8.87 -10.55
N PHE A 135 0.34 -7.95 -10.10
CA PHE A 135 0.51 -7.29 -8.80
C PHE A 135 0.47 -8.27 -7.63
N SER A 136 -0.41 -9.28 -7.70
CA SER A 136 -0.48 -10.38 -6.72
C SER A 136 0.84 -11.16 -6.68
N ASP A 137 1.42 -11.50 -7.83
CA ASP A 137 2.69 -12.22 -7.91
C ASP A 137 3.82 -11.40 -7.29
N PHE A 138 3.87 -10.10 -7.59
CA PHE A 138 4.88 -9.19 -7.05
C PHE A 138 4.83 -9.07 -5.53
N THR A 139 3.64 -8.88 -4.95
CA THR A 139 3.46 -8.75 -3.50
C THR A 139 3.67 -10.08 -2.76
N SER A 140 3.59 -11.23 -3.45
CA SER A 140 3.74 -12.58 -2.89
C SER A 140 5.18 -13.09 -2.72
N VAL A 141 6.17 -12.30 -3.15
CA VAL A 141 7.57 -12.77 -3.28
C VAL A 141 8.46 -12.37 -2.11
N ASP A 142 8.61 -11.07 -1.83
CA ASP A 142 9.54 -10.57 -0.80
C ASP A 142 8.81 -9.56 0.10
N GLU A 143 8.74 -9.87 1.40
CA GLU A 143 8.10 -9.02 2.40
C GLU A 143 8.79 -7.65 2.43
N THR A 144 10.10 -7.66 2.69
CA THR A 144 10.91 -6.48 2.98
C THR A 144 11.22 -5.61 1.77
N LYS A 145 11.37 -6.19 0.58
CA LYS A 145 11.79 -5.46 -0.64
C LYS A 145 10.65 -5.15 -1.60
N ASN A 146 9.57 -5.94 -1.56
CA ASN A 146 8.42 -5.70 -2.43
C ASN A 146 7.28 -5.06 -1.62
N ILE A 147 6.50 -5.84 -0.89
CA ILE A 147 5.26 -5.33 -0.30
C ILE A 147 5.50 -4.24 0.76
N SER A 148 6.54 -4.34 1.60
CA SER A 148 6.83 -3.32 2.62
C SER A 148 7.26 -2.00 1.99
N VAL A 149 8.20 -2.02 1.03
CA VAL A 149 8.63 -0.80 0.32
C VAL A 149 7.49 -0.20 -0.50
N TRP A 150 6.70 -1.05 -1.16
CA TRP A 150 5.57 -0.61 -1.98
C TRP A 150 4.46 0.00 -1.10
N GLY A 151 4.14 -0.67 0.01
CA GLY A 151 3.15 -0.24 0.98
C GLY A 151 3.57 1.08 1.63
N ALA A 152 4.84 1.23 1.98
CA ALA A 152 5.39 2.45 2.55
C ALA A 152 5.31 3.64 1.58
N ASN A 153 5.64 3.43 0.29
CA ASN A 153 5.47 4.46 -0.74
C ASN A 153 3.99 4.83 -0.93
N SER A 154 3.12 3.84 -0.96
CA SER A 154 1.68 4.05 -1.10
C SER A 154 1.07 4.78 0.10
N LEU A 155 1.47 4.44 1.32
CA LEU A 155 1.03 5.11 2.54
C LEU A 155 1.57 6.55 2.62
N LYS A 156 2.81 6.78 2.20
CA LYS A 156 3.37 8.14 2.04
C LYS A 156 2.53 8.96 1.08
N PHE A 157 2.19 8.41 -0.09
CA PHE A 157 1.32 9.07 -1.06
C PHE A 157 -0.10 9.30 -0.51
N LEU A 158 -0.64 8.35 0.25
CA LEU A 158 -1.96 8.46 0.87
C LEU A 158 -1.99 9.47 2.02
N SER A 159 -0.86 9.83 2.62
CA SER A 159 -0.83 10.89 3.62
C SER A 159 -1.18 12.25 3.03
N LYS A 160 -1.95 13.05 3.77
CA LYS A 160 -2.20 14.46 3.47
C LYS A 160 -0.93 15.30 3.61
N SER A 161 0.04 14.84 4.40
CA SER A 161 1.33 15.52 4.51
C SER A 161 2.18 15.24 3.28
N SER A 162 2.86 16.26 2.76
CA SER A 162 3.86 16.09 1.70
C SER A 162 5.16 15.44 2.21
N ASN A 163 5.37 15.40 3.53
CA ASN A 163 6.57 14.85 4.15
C ASN A 163 6.26 14.15 5.49
N PRO A 164 5.46 13.07 5.50
CA PRO A 164 5.26 12.28 6.71
C PRO A 164 6.57 11.60 7.10
N GLN A 165 6.78 11.38 8.40
CA GLN A 165 7.92 10.60 8.87
C GLN A 165 7.66 9.14 8.58
N LEU A 166 8.46 8.55 7.69
CA LEU A 166 8.33 7.17 7.27
C LEU A 166 9.57 6.40 7.71
N GLY A 167 9.37 5.21 8.28
CA GLY A 167 10.41 4.25 8.59
C GLY A 167 10.01 2.84 8.19
N LEU A 168 11.02 2.05 7.85
CA LEU A 168 10.90 0.62 7.54
C LEU A 168 11.76 -0.16 8.54
N GLU A 169 11.38 -1.41 8.83
CA GLU A 169 12.17 -2.33 9.66
C GLU A 169 12.51 -1.76 11.05
N ILE A 170 11.56 -1.06 11.67
CA ILE A 170 11.79 -0.37 12.96
C ILE A 170 11.84 -1.39 14.10
N GLY A 171 12.92 -1.39 14.87
CA GLY A 171 13.09 -2.32 15.99
C GLY A 171 12.08 -2.12 17.12
N MET A 172 11.68 -3.24 17.74
CA MET A 172 10.73 -3.29 18.86
C MET A 172 11.36 -4.00 20.05
N LYS A 173 11.28 -3.40 21.26
CA LYS A 173 11.84 -3.96 22.50
C LYS A 173 10.79 -4.78 23.26
N ILE A 174 10.34 -5.86 22.62
CA ILE A 174 9.31 -6.74 23.17
C ILE A 174 9.85 -7.49 24.38
N LYS A 175 9.41 -7.11 25.58
CA LYS A 175 9.85 -7.75 26.84
C LYS A 175 9.44 -9.21 26.97
N SER A 176 8.33 -9.60 26.35
CA SER A 176 7.78 -10.96 26.41
C SER A 176 8.51 -11.97 25.51
N ARG A 177 9.60 -11.58 24.84
CA ARG A 177 10.32 -12.42 23.86
C ARG A 177 11.83 -12.32 23.99
N ASP A 178 12.53 -13.45 23.79
CA ASP A 178 14.00 -13.53 23.80
C ASP A 178 14.66 -12.73 22.67
N ARG A 179 13.93 -12.51 21.58
CA ARG A 179 14.34 -11.65 20.47
C ARG A 179 13.30 -10.54 20.31
N GLY A 180 13.78 -9.30 20.19
CA GLY A 180 12.96 -8.19 19.72
C GLY A 180 12.35 -8.48 18.34
N GLY A 181 11.39 -7.66 17.94
CA GLY A 181 10.79 -7.73 16.61
C GLY A 181 11.15 -6.51 15.76
N ARG A 182 10.63 -6.46 14.55
CA ARG A 182 10.73 -5.31 13.65
C ARG A 182 9.38 -5.04 13.03
N LEU A 183 8.95 -3.78 13.06
CA LEU A 183 7.78 -3.32 12.34
C LEU A 183 8.17 -3.04 10.90
N ASP A 184 7.45 -3.67 9.97
CA ASP A 184 7.77 -3.55 8.55
C ASP A 184 7.61 -2.11 8.05
N ILE A 185 6.51 -1.44 8.43
CA ILE A 185 6.23 -0.06 8.02
C ILE A 185 5.71 0.75 9.20
N CYS A 186 6.26 1.95 9.39
CA CYS A 186 5.71 2.96 10.30
C CYS A 186 5.63 4.31 9.58
N LEU A 187 4.46 4.95 9.68
CA LEU A 187 4.23 6.30 9.20
C LEU A 187 3.71 7.16 10.36
N LEU A 188 4.41 8.25 10.67
CA LEU A 188 4.03 9.23 11.68
C LEU A 188 3.74 10.59 11.02
N ASN A 189 2.56 11.14 11.28
CA ASN A 189 2.15 12.45 10.80
C ASN A 189 1.24 13.14 11.82
N LYS A 190 1.62 14.34 12.30
CA LYS A 190 0.79 15.24 13.14
C LYS A 190 0.00 14.52 14.26
N GLY A 191 0.66 13.67 15.04
CA GLY A 191 0.02 12.94 16.14
C GLY A 191 -0.76 11.69 15.74
N LEU A 192 -0.62 11.23 14.49
CA LEU A 192 -1.16 9.97 14.00
C LEU A 192 -0.01 9.02 13.64
N LEU A 193 0.02 7.85 14.26
CA LEU A 193 0.95 6.76 13.98
C LEU A 193 0.22 5.63 13.26
N LEU A 194 0.65 5.29 12.06
CA LEU A 194 0.20 4.11 11.33
C LEU A 194 1.31 3.07 11.34
N VAL A 195 0.98 1.85 11.74
CA VAL A 195 1.88 0.72 11.78
C VAL A 195 1.31 -0.40 10.94
N ALA A 196 2.11 -0.91 9.99
CA ALA A 196 1.73 -2.07 9.20
C ALA A 196 2.75 -3.19 9.38
N GLU A 197 2.25 -4.39 9.65
CA GLU A 197 2.99 -5.66 9.48
C GLU A 197 2.60 -6.22 8.12
N ALA A 198 3.53 -6.29 7.19
CA ALA A 198 3.29 -6.82 5.86
C ALA A 198 3.32 -8.35 5.88
N LYS A 199 2.49 -8.97 5.04
CA LYS A 199 2.51 -10.42 4.82
C LYS A 199 2.36 -10.68 3.33
N VAL A 200 3.27 -11.45 2.77
CA VAL A 200 3.35 -11.64 1.31
C VAL A 200 2.09 -12.27 0.70
N SER A 201 1.44 -13.21 1.39
CA SER A 201 0.17 -13.79 0.96
C SER A 201 -0.60 -14.40 2.12
N PHE A 202 -1.92 -14.52 1.95
CA PHE A 202 -2.81 -15.15 2.93
C PHE A 202 -2.35 -16.57 3.29
N SER A 203 -2.13 -17.44 2.30
CA SER A 203 -1.77 -18.84 2.53
C SER A 203 -0.45 -18.98 3.31
N LYS A 204 0.60 -18.23 2.95
CA LYS A 204 1.88 -18.27 3.67
C LYS A 204 1.71 -17.79 5.12
N MET A 205 1.01 -16.68 5.32
CA MET A 205 0.70 -16.15 6.65
C MET A 205 -0.04 -17.17 7.53
N MET A 206 -1.05 -17.84 6.99
CA MET A 206 -1.83 -18.83 7.72
C MET A 206 -1.02 -20.09 8.04
N ASN A 207 -0.15 -20.53 7.13
CA ASN A 207 0.71 -21.69 7.35
C ASN A 207 1.81 -21.41 8.39
N GLU A 208 2.37 -20.21 8.41
CA GLU A 208 3.36 -19.81 9.42
C GLU A 208 2.72 -19.58 10.80
N ASN A 209 1.46 -19.14 10.82
CA ASN A 209 0.66 -18.84 12.01
C ASN A 209 1.35 -17.90 13.02
N ARG A 210 2.37 -17.15 12.58
CA ARG A 210 3.18 -16.28 13.43
C ARG A 210 2.58 -14.89 13.59
N TYR A 211 1.79 -14.45 12.60
CA TYR A 211 1.23 -13.10 12.50
C TYR A 211 0.45 -12.69 13.75
N LEU A 212 -0.35 -13.59 14.33
CA LEU A 212 -1.12 -13.33 15.55
C LEU A 212 -0.21 -12.88 16.68
N SER A 213 0.77 -13.72 16.97
CA SER A 213 1.71 -13.51 18.06
C SER A 213 2.51 -12.20 17.85
N GLN A 214 2.88 -11.89 16.61
CA GLN A 214 3.57 -10.65 16.24
C GLN A 214 2.67 -9.44 16.49
N MET A 215 1.44 -9.45 15.98
CA MET A 215 0.51 -8.34 16.11
C MET A 215 0.17 -8.02 17.57
N ILE A 216 -0.01 -9.04 18.42
CA ILE A 216 -0.25 -8.86 19.85
C ILE A 216 0.98 -8.22 20.51
N ALA A 217 2.17 -8.82 20.31
CA ALA A 217 3.40 -8.34 20.94
C ALA A 217 3.81 -6.92 20.48
N TYR A 218 3.50 -6.55 19.23
CA TYR A 218 3.71 -5.20 18.73
C TYR A 218 2.75 -4.19 19.36
N GLU A 219 1.50 -4.56 19.60
CA GLU A 219 0.54 -3.67 20.29
C GLU A 219 1.03 -3.30 21.68
N GLU A 220 1.45 -4.30 22.45
CA GLU A 220 1.94 -4.13 23.82
C GLU A 220 3.11 -3.15 23.87
N GLU A 221 4.07 -3.30 22.96
CA GLU A 221 5.25 -2.43 22.89
C GLU A 221 4.92 -1.04 22.35
N ILE A 222 3.99 -0.90 21.39
CA ILE A 222 3.52 0.41 20.90
C ILE A 222 2.87 1.17 22.05
N LEU A 223 1.88 0.57 22.72
CA LEU A 223 1.18 1.18 23.85
C LEU A 223 2.17 1.56 24.97
N SER A 224 3.04 0.63 25.36
CA SER A 224 4.04 0.90 26.41
C SER A 224 5.03 1.98 26.02
N THR A 225 5.29 2.20 24.73
CA THR A 225 6.18 3.28 24.27
C THR A 225 5.45 4.63 24.27
N LEU A 226 4.20 4.66 23.80
CA LEU A 226 3.36 5.86 23.77
C LEU A 226 3.03 6.36 25.18
N GLU A 227 2.65 5.47 26.10
CA GLU A 227 2.37 5.80 27.51
C GLU A 227 3.56 6.46 28.20
N LYS A 228 4.78 5.95 27.97
CA LYS A 228 6.01 6.52 28.56
C LYS A 228 6.36 7.89 28.02
N LYS A 229 5.85 8.24 26.84
CA LYS A 229 6.15 9.52 26.20
C LYS A 229 5.20 10.64 26.63
N ASP A 230 4.05 10.30 27.24
CA ASP A 230 2.98 11.24 27.59
C ASP A 230 2.52 12.08 26.38
N ASP A 231 2.48 11.44 25.21
CA ASP A 231 2.06 12.06 23.96
C ASP A 231 0.68 11.54 23.57
N ASN A 232 -0.26 12.44 23.24
CA ASN A 232 -1.59 12.12 22.71
C ASN A 232 -1.55 11.66 21.24
N ILE A 233 -0.65 10.72 20.91
CA ILE A 233 -0.54 10.14 19.56
C ILE A 233 -1.61 9.06 19.42
N LYS A 234 -2.51 9.25 18.45
CA LYS A 234 -3.42 8.18 18.01
C LYS A 234 -2.63 7.18 17.18
N HIS A 235 -2.77 5.88 17.46
CA HIS A 235 -2.14 4.85 16.66
C HIS A 235 -3.15 3.89 16.04
N TYR A 236 -2.83 3.38 14.86
CA TYR A 236 -3.55 2.31 14.19
C TYR A 236 -2.57 1.28 13.68
N LYS A 237 -2.81 0.01 14.02
CA LYS A 237 -1.97 -1.11 13.63
C LYS A 237 -2.78 -2.07 12.76
N PHE A 238 -2.22 -2.49 11.64
CA PHE A 238 -2.91 -3.42 10.74
C PHE A 238 -1.96 -4.41 10.05
N LEU A 239 -2.51 -5.53 9.59
CA LEU A 239 -1.84 -6.42 8.65
C LEU A 239 -1.98 -5.85 7.24
N LEU A 240 -0.87 -5.66 6.51
CA LEU A 240 -0.88 -5.38 5.08
C LEU A 240 -0.67 -6.68 4.31
N ILE A 241 -1.71 -7.22 3.68
CA ILE A 241 -1.66 -8.56 3.09
C ILE A 241 -1.59 -8.47 1.57
N GLY A 242 -0.54 -9.06 1.01
CA GLY A 242 -0.31 -9.19 -0.43
C GLY A 242 -0.96 -10.43 -1.04
N GLY A 243 -0.60 -10.68 -2.30
CA GLY A 243 -1.05 -11.83 -3.05
C GLY A 243 -2.48 -11.70 -3.54
N ASN A 244 -3.17 -12.84 -3.60
CA ASN A 244 -4.49 -12.90 -4.19
C ASN A 244 -5.53 -12.41 -3.19
N GLU A 245 -6.02 -11.19 -3.36
CA GLU A 245 -7.01 -10.59 -2.46
C GLU A 245 -8.30 -11.42 -2.35
N SER A 246 -8.63 -12.26 -3.34
CA SER A 246 -9.80 -13.14 -3.22
C SER A 246 -9.69 -14.17 -2.10
N ASP A 247 -8.48 -14.43 -1.59
CA ASP A 247 -8.26 -15.24 -0.38
C ASP A 247 -8.67 -14.51 0.91
N LEU A 248 -8.90 -13.20 0.86
CA LEU A 248 -9.30 -12.39 1.99
C LEU A 248 -10.80 -12.07 2.00
N LEU A 249 -11.55 -12.44 0.95
CA LEU A 249 -12.99 -12.22 0.92
C LEU A 249 -13.69 -13.06 2.01
N PRO A 250 -14.85 -12.59 2.53
CA PRO A 250 -15.64 -13.38 3.47
C PRO A 250 -15.96 -14.77 2.92
N PRO A 251 -16.04 -15.82 3.77
CA PRO A 251 -16.29 -17.18 3.30
C PRO A 251 -17.56 -17.35 2.45
N THR A 252 -18.56 -16.51 2.71
CA THR A 252 -19.85 -16.48 2.01
C THR A 252 -19.80 -15.75 0.67
N HIS A 253 -18.72 -15.04 0.36
CA HIS A 253 -18.57 -14.29 -0.87
C HIS A 253 -18.28 -15.23 -2.06
N PRO A 254 -18.95 -15.08 -3.22
CA PRO A 254 -18.83 -16.03 -4.34
C PRO A 254 -17.43 -16.11 -4.95
N GLU A 255 -16.66 -15.03 -4.86
CA GLU A 255 -15.28 -14.99 -5.33
C GLU A 255 -14.24 -15.43 -4.28
N CYS A 256 -14.63 -15.84 -3.07
CA CYS A 256 -13.68 -16.27 -2.05
C CYS A 256 -12.96 -17.57 -2.46
N THR A 257 -11.63 -17.53 -2.50
CA THR A 257 -10.80 -18.69 -2.91
C THR A 257 -10.17 -19.46 -1.75
N SER A 258 -10.18 -18.90 -0.54
CA SER A 258 -9.57 -19.49 0.67
C SER A 258 -10.55 -20.31 1.53
N ASN A 259 -11.66 -20.76 0.93
CA ASN A 259 -12.66 -21.60 1.61
C ASN A 259 -12.15 -23.02 1.90
N VAL A 260 -11.02 -23.42 1.30
CA VAL A 260 -10.43 -24.74 1.52
C VAL A 260 -9.84 -24.82 2.94
N GLY A 261 -10.31 -25.81 3.72
CA GLY A 261 -9.78 -26.08 5.06
C GLY A 261 -10.15 -25.07 6.15
N ASN A 262 -11.22 -24.29 5.98
CA ASN A 262 -11.72 -23.29 6.95
C ASN A 262 -10.72 -22.17 7.30
N GLN A 263 -9.67 -21.94 6.49
CA GLN A 263 -8.64 -20.95 6.78
C GLN A 263 -9.20 -19.52 6.85
N SER A 264 -10.10 -19.15 5.93
CA SER A 264 -10.76 -17.84 5.96
C SER A 264 -11.53 -17.62 7.27
N SER A 265 -12.38 -18.57 7.67
CA SER A 265 -13.14 -18.49 8.93
C SER A 265 -12.22 -18.37 10.16
N LEU A 266 -11.13 -19.12 10.20
CA LEU A 266 -10.13 -19.03 11.27
C LEU A 266 -9.46 -17.66 11.30
N PHE A 267 -9.05 -17.14 10.15
CA PHE A 267 -8.43 -15.81 10.04
C PHE A 267 -9.37 -14.71 10.54
N TYR A 268 -10.62 -14.72 10.09
CA TYR A 268 -11.64 -13.76 10.49
C TYR A 268 -11.93 -13.81 11.99
N LYS A 269 -12.05 -15.02 12.55
CA LYS A 269 -12.18 -15.22 14.00
C LYS A 269 -10.97 -14.67 14.76
N ASN A 270 -9.76 -15.00 14.31
CA ASN A 270 -8.52 -14.51 14.93
C ASN A 270 -8.45 -12.99 14.92
N CYS A 271 -8.89 -12.34 13.83
CA CYS A 271 -8.94 -10.89 13.74
C CYS A 271 -9.92 -10.29 14.76
N LEU A 272 -11.12 -10.87 14.90
CA LEU A 272 -12.10 -10.44 15.90
C LEU A 272 -11.61 -10.61 17.33
N ASP A 273 -11.14 -11.83 17.66
CA ASP A 273 -10.77 -12.22 19.02
C ASP A 273 -9.57 -11.40 19.54
N ASN A 274 -8.70 -10.93 18.64
CA ASN A 274 -7.48 -10.20 18.98
C ASN A 274 -7.48 -8.73 18.54
N ASN A 275 -8.63 -8.20 18.10
CA ASN A 275 -8.78 -6.84 17.58
C ASN A 275 -7.72 -6.47 16.52
N ILE A 276 -7.45 -7.38 15.58
CA ILE A 276 -6.50 -7.18 14.50
C ILE A 276 -7.26 -6.66 13.28
N PHE A 277 -6.86 -5.48 12.79
CA PHE A 277 -7.33 -4.95 11.52
C PHE A 277 -6.44 -5.45 10.38
N PHE A 278 -7.00 -5.68 9.19
CA PHE A 278 -6.23 -6.02 8.00
C PHE A 278 -6.60 -5.13 6.80
N ILE A 279 -5.63 -4.89 5.93
CA ILE A 279 -5.82 -4.16 4.68
C ILE A 279 -5.12 -4.97 3.58
N SER A 280 -5.83 -5.23 2.48
CA SER A 280 -5.19 -5.86 1.33
C SER A 280 -4.28 -4.86 0.60
N ALA A 281 -3.23 -5.35 -0.07
CA ALA A 281 -2.45 -4.52 -0.97
C ALA A 281 -3.33 -3.90 -2.07
N ASN A 282 -4.32 -4.64 -2.57
CA ASN A 282 -5.27 -4.14 -3.57
C ASN A 282 -6.13 -2.98 -3.05
N ALA A 283 -6.49 -2.96 -1.77
CA ALA A 283 -7.20 -1.85 -1.15
C ALA A 283 -6.34 -0.59 -1.07
N ILE A 284 -5.08 -0.71 -0.64
CA ILE A 284 -4.13 0.42 -0.62
C ILE A 284 -3.91 0.97 -2.04
N LEU A 285 -3.77 0.09 -3.04
CA LEU A 285 -3.69 0.49 -4.43
C LEU A 285 -4.94 1.26 -4.88
N SER A 286 -6.12 0.74 -4.54
CA SER A 286 -7.41 1.34 -4.89
C SER A 286 -7.63 2.70 -4.22
N LEU A 287 -7.20 2.87 -2.96
CA LEU A 287 -7.17 4.16 -2.27
C LEU A 287 -6.24 5.13 -2.99
N GLY A 288 -5.04 4.67 -3.40
CA GLY A 288 -4.09 5.49 -4.13
C GLY A 288 -4.66 5.97 -5.47
N ILE A 289 -5.29 5.08 -6.23
CA ILE A 289 -6.00 5.42 -7.47
C ILE A 289 -7.09 6.45 -7.18
N LYS A 290 -7.96 6.23 -6.18
CA LYS A 290 -8.98 7.21 -5.80
C LYS A 290 -8.37 8.57 -5.44
N LYS A 291 -7.25 8.61 -4.71
CA LYS A 291 -6.55 9.85 -4.37
C LYS A 291 -5.97 10.56 -5.59
N VAL A 292 -5.46 9.84 -6.60
CA VAL A 292 -4.99 10.44 -7.87
C VAL A 292 -6.11 11.23 -8.55
N PHE A 293 -7.34 10.70 -8.57
CA PHE A 293 -8.46 11.30 -9.29
C PHE A 293 -9.31 12.28 -8.48
N PHE A 294 -9.44 12.06 -7.18
CA PHE A 294 -10.32 12.86 -6.30
C PHE A 294 -9.56 13.67 -5.25
N GLY A 295 -8.23 13.57 -5.23
CA GLY A 295 -7.37 14.32 -4.31
C GLY A 295 -7.46 13.85 -2.87
N ASP A 296 -7.14 14.76 -1.95
CA ASP A 296 -6.94 14.46 -0.53
C ASP A 296 -8.20 13.98 0.20
N ILE A 297 -9.40 14.00 -0.38
CA ILE A 297 -10.58 13.38 0.26
C ILE A 297 -10.36 11.87 0.50
N TYR A 298 -9.46 11.24 -0.30
CA TYR A 298 -9.01 9.86 -0.11
C TYR A 298 -7.66 9.75 0.61
N SER A 299 -7.23 10.81 1.30
CA SER A 299 -6.07 10.72 2.18
C SER A 299 -6.40 9.85 3.40
N ILE A 300 -5.40 9.13 3.91
CA ILE A 300 -5.61 8.20 5.03
C ILE A 300 -6.13 8.93 6.27
N GLU A 301 -5.68 10.16 6.53
CA GLU A 301 -6.11 10.98 7.67
C GLU A 301 -7.58 11.38 7.58
N ASN A 302 -8.10 11.63 6.37
CA ASN A 302 -9.50 11.98 6.19
C ASN A 302 -10.40 10.74 6.31
N LEU A 303 -9.88 9.56 5.95
CA LEU A 303 -10.64 8.30 5.99
C LEU A 303 -10.45 7.49 7.28
N ILE A 304 -9.51 7.87 8.15
CA ILE A 304 -9.03 7.05 9.26
C ILE A 304 -10.17 6.56 10.17
N ASN A 305 -11.08 7.45 10.55
CA ASN A 305 -12.19 7.13 11.45
C ASN A 305 -13.24 6.23 10.77
N ASN A 306 -13.38 6.33 9.44
CA ASN A 306 -14.30 5.49 8.68
C ASN A 306 -13.70 4.10 8.46
N ILE A 307 -12.40 4.01 8.15
CA ILE A 307 -11.71 2.74 7.91
C ILE A 307 -11.57 1.96 9.21
N PHE A 308 -10.97 2.58 10.23
CA PHE A 308 -10.69 1.97 11.53
C PHE A 308 -11.80 2.19 12.55
N SER A 309 -13.05 2.31 12.09
CA SER A 309 -14.22 2.28 12.98
C SER A 309 -14.26 0.96 13.76
N PRO A 310 -14.71 0.94 15.02
CA PRO A 310 -14.83 -0.29 15.82
C PRO A 310 -15.65 -1.40 15.15
N ASP A 311 -16.58 -1.04 14.27
CA ASP A 311 -17.45 -1.97 13.53
C ASP A 311 -16.75 -2.69 12.37
N ASN A 312 -15.55 -2.27 12.01
CA ASN A 312 -14.79 -2.79 10.89
C ASN A 312 -13.60 -3.62 11.38
N ILE A 313 -13.25 -4.65 10.60
CA ILE A 313 -12.12 -5.54 10.87
C ILE A 313 -11.14 -5.61 9.69
N GLY A 314 -11.52 -5.09 8.53
CA GLY A 314 -10.58 -4.94 7.44
C GLY A 314 -11.06 -4.10 6.27
N LEU A 315 -10.16 -3.90 5.32
CA LEU A 315 -10.41 -3.16 4.09
C LEU A 315 -9.87 -3.95 2.88
N LEU A 316 -10.75 -4.18 1.91
CA LEU A 316 -10.48 -4.77 0.61
C LEU A 316 -10.76 -3.75 -0.50
N SER A 317 -10.32 -4.02 -1.73
CA SER A 317 -10.66 -3.22 -2.92
C SER A 317 -12.16 -3.18 -3.19
N SER A 318 -12.88 -4.19 -2.68
CA SER A 318 -14.34 -4.28 -2.75
C SER A 318 -15.06 -3.50 -1.64
N GLY A 319 -14.38 -3.09 -0.56
CA GLY A 319 -14.98 -2.31 0.52
C GLY A 319 -14.47 -2.68 1.92
N LEU A 320 -15.18 -2.18 2.94
CA LEU A 320 -14.95 -2.46 4.34
C LEU A 320 -15.53 -3.82 4.72
N ILE A 321 -14.78 -4.60 5.50
CA ILE A 321 -15.30 -5.80 6.13
C ILE A 321 -15.72 -5.48 7.54
N GLN A 322 -16.97 -5.80 7.85
CA GLN A 322 -17.56 -5.59 9.16
C GLN A 322 -17.30 -6.77 10.11
N ARG A 323 -17.50 -6.55 11.40
CA ARG A 323 -17.36 -7.58 12.44
C ARG A 323 -18.29 -8.79 12.24
N ASP A 324 -19.40 -8.63 11.55
CA ASP A 324 -20.34 -9.69 11.18
C ASP A 324 -19.95 -10.39 9.85
N PHE A 325 -18.74 -10.11 9.34
CA PHE A 325 -18.18 -10.62 8.09
C PHE A 325 -18.93 -10.18 6.83
N THR A 326 -19.73 -9.12 6.92
CA THR A 326 -20.36 -8.51 5.76
C THR A 326 -19.44 -7.49 5.09
N LEU A 327 -19.59 -7.36 3.77
CA LEU A 327 -18.90 -6.36 2.97
C LEU A 327 -19.78 -5.11 2.85
N LYS A 328 -19.21 -3.95 3.20
CA LYS A 328 -19.86 -2.64 3.02
C LYS A 328 -19.04 -1.73 2.13
N PRO A 329 -19.69 -0.88 1.30
CA PRO A 329 -18.98 0.14 0.55
C PRO A 329 -18.21 1.11 1.45
N LEU A 330 -17.06 1.61 0.97
CA LEU A 330 -16.37 2.73 1.62
C LEU A 330 -16.96 4.04 1.11
N ILE A 331 -17.86 4.63 1.90
CA ILE A 331 -18.49 5.91 1.57
C ILE A 331 -17.60 7.05 2.06
N VAL A 332 -17.16 7.90 1.12
CA VAL A 332 -16.49 9.17 1.41
C VAL A 332 -17.55 10.27 1.37
N LYS A 333 -17.68 11.01 2.47
CA LYS A 333 -18.63 12.12 2.60
C LYS A 333 -17.96 13.45 2.33
#